data_AF-A0A1C5SRP1-F1
#
_entry.id   AF-A0A1C5SRP1-F1
#
_cell.length_a   1.000
_cell.length_b   1.000
_cell.length_c   1.000
_cell.angle_alpha   90.00
_cell.angle_beta   90.00
_cell.angle_gamma   90.00
#
_symmetry.space_group_name_H-M   'P 1'
#
loop_
_entity.id
_entity.type
_entity.pdbx_description
1 polymer ?
#
loop_
_entity_poly.entity_id
_entity_poly.type
_entity_poly.pdbx_seq_one_letter_code
_entity_poly.pdbx_strand_id
1 'polypeptide(L)'
;MQTCISYFFIFVPLLMRNIMKKIKILFVFVCLSTFLSACGDDNDTSVPVAVKTVLMYLVGDNNISGQIYNNIASVERGLGEVTSPGTFVIYWDGGSRKGEFPVPTLFKYEVDGKGAVSKREVIKTYSSQNSVSNEVVINVLKDVETYCPAERYSLIFGSHATGWLPVDASKSRSFGDDSGAKINIPDLSKALAQSGIHFDYILFDACLMSQVEVAYELRNAADYLILSPAEVMSAGFPYFKMTKYLLSADNSEQSAINIAKDFIDYYKNEYSYSWGTIAVIKTNEISALADVTCSIMKQYQDNLVKFDNSKIDYFQAHYGYGRSPLDHSTYDFRAFIRELTDGNIPSDFEEQLDRVVVYKDYVDDDKLVDIDSDIYSGIGCYIPDTRYLKWNAFFRTLQWHSAAGWDGVGR
;
A
#
# COMPACT_ATOMS: atom_id res chain seq x y z
N MET A 1 50.64 12.77 90.14
CA MET A 1 49.78 13.61 89.27
C MET A 1 50.49 13.84 87.93
N GLN A 2 50.73 12.79 87.14
CA GLN A 2 51.48 12.92 85.88
C GLN A 2 51.29 11.74 84.91
N THR A 3 50.12 11.09 84.94
CA THR A 3 49.81 9.94 84.07
C THR A 3 48.41 9.98 83.43
N CYS A 4 47.58 10.99 83.73
CA CYS A 4 46.23 11.11 83.14
C CYS A 4 46.09 12.17 82.02
N ILE A 5 47.14 12.93 81.68
CA ILE A 5 47.02 14.02 80.67
C ILE A 5 47.43 13.58 79.25
N SER A 6 48.18 12.48 79.09
CA SER A 6 48.69 12.08 77.75
C SER A 6 47.72 11.29 76.87
N TYR A 7 46.67 10.67 77.41
CA TYR A 7 45.70 9.95 76.57
C TYR A 7 44.62 10.87 75.97
N PHE A 8 44.36 12.02 76.58
CA PHE A 8 43.32 12.96 76.14
C PHE A 8 43.72 13.72 74.86
N PHE A 9 45.01 14.03 74.68
CA PHE A 9 45.50 14.78 73.51
C PHE A 9 45.76 13.94 72.26
N ILE A 10 45.76 12.59 72.35
CA ILE A 10 46.01 11.70 71.21
C ILE A 10 44.70 11.09 70.68
N PHE A 11 43.74 10.77 71.55
CA PHE A 11 42.50 10.11 71.13
C PHE A 11 41.46 11.06 70.53
N VAL A 12 41.39 12.32 71.00
CA VAL A 12 40.41 13.30 70.50
C VAL A 12 40.67 13.67 69.01
N PRO A 13 41.91 13.94 68.55
CA PRO A 13 42.17 14.24 67.15
C PRO A 13 41.92 13.05 66.21
N LEU A 14 42.20 11.82 66.65
CA LEU A 14 41.97 10.60 65.87
C LEU A 14 40.48 10.28 65.72
N LEU A 15 39.70 10.46 66.79
CA LEU A 15 38.26 10.28 66.77
C LEU A 15 37.58 11.34 65.89
N MET A 16 37.99 12.62 66.00
CA MET A 16 37.50 13.70 65.15
C MET A 16 37.89 13.52 63.67
N ARG A 17 39.09 13.00 63.36
CA ARG A 17 39.50 12.73 61.98
C ARG A 17 38.67 11.62 61.32
N ASN A 18 38.29 10.58 62.07
CA ASN A 18 37.40 9.53 61.58
C ASN A 18 35.95 9.99 61.45
N ILE A 19 35.47 10.83 62.36
CA ILE A 19 34.12 11.43 62.28
C ILE A 19 34.05 12.39 61.09
N MET A 20 35.06 13.23 60.87
CA MET A 20 35.12 14.14 59.71
C MET A 20 35.26 13.40 58.37
N LYS A 21 35.95 12.25 58.32
CA LYS A 21 35.97 11.38 57.13
C LYS A 21 34.60 10.76 56.87
N LYS A 22 33.90 10.28 57.90
CA LYS A 22 32.55 9.74 57.77
C LYS A 22 31.53 10.81 57.37
N ILE A 23 31.66 12.05 57.87
CA ILE A 23 30.83 13.19 57.48
C ILE A 23 31.12 13.61 56.03
N LYS A 24 32.39 13.63 55.58
CA LYS A 24 32.72 13.89 54.17
C LYS A 24 32.20 12.80 53.22
N ILE A 25 32.26 11.52 53.62
CA ILE A 25 31.69 10.41 52.85
C ILE A 25 30.16 10.51 52.81
N LEU A 26 29.52 10.87 53.93
CA LEU A 26 28.08 11.09 54.00
C LEU A 26 27.64 12.30 53.16
N PHE A 27 28.41 13.38 53.13
CA PHE A 27 28.15 14.55 52.28
C PHE A 27 28.31 14.24 50.79
N VAL A 28 29.31 13.42 50.42
CA VAL A 28 29.48 12.94 49.05
C VAL A 28 28.31 12.03 48.63
N PHE A 29 27.80 11.16 49.53
CA PHE A 29 26.62 10.34 49.26
C PHE A 29 25.31 11.15 49.19
N VAL A 30 25.15 12.18 50.02
CA VAL A 30 23.98 13.07 49.98
C VAL A 30 24.00 13.97 48.74
N CYS A 31 25.17 14.47 48.32
CA CYS A 31 25.31 15.17 47.05
C CYS A 31 25.14 14.24 45.83
N LEU A 32 25.56 12.97 45.89
CA LEU A 32 25.27 11.98 44.85
C LEU A 32 23.77 11.64 44.77
N SER A 33 23.06 11.64 45.90
CA SER A 33 21.60 11.42 45.93
C SER A 33 20.81 12.60 45.36
N THR A 34 21.33 13.84 45.43
CA THR A 34 20.72 14.99 44.77
C THR A 34 21.02 15.09 43.27
N PHE A 35 21.97 14.30 42.74
CA PHE A 35 22.18 14.14 41.30
C PHE A 35 21.34 12.99 40.68
N LEU A 36 20.67 12.17 41.50
CA LEU A 36 19.77 11.11 41.05
C LEU A 36 18.27 11.48 41.18
N SER A 37 17.96 12.69 41.64
CA SER A 37 16.59 13.23 41.69
C SER A 37 16.41 14.50 40.85
N ALA A 38 17.32 14.72 39.89
CA ALA A 38 17.22 15.72 38.85
C ALA A 38 17.18 15.06 37.46
N CYS A 39 16.43 13.97 37.32
CA CYS A 39 15.75 13.69 36.07
C CYS A 39 14.48 14.55 36.10
N GLY A 40 14.57 15.73 35.50
CA GLY A 40 13.39 16.51 35.17
C GLY A 40 12.50 15.70 34.23
N ASP A 41 11.20 15.93 34.36
CA ASP A 41 10.14 15.49 33.45
C ASP A 41 10.46 15.90 32.01
N ASP A 42 11.24 15.09 31.31
CA ASP A 42 11.07 14.93 29.87
C ASP A 42 10.12 13.74 29.72
N ASN A 43 8.83 14.05 29.66
CA ASN A 43 7.77 13.10 29.38
C ASN A 43 7.85 12.73 27.88
N ASP A 44 9.00 12.21 27.46
CA ASP A 44 9.19 11.59 26.16
C ASP A 44 8.75 10.13 26.31
N THR A 45 7.45 9.94 26.52
CA THR A 45 6.83 8.61 26.41
C THR A 45 7.05 8.14 24.99
N SER A 46 8.13 7.41 24.75
CA SER A 46 8.41 6.77 23.46
C SER A 46 7.19 5.93 23.07
N VAL A 47 6.58 6.22 21.93
CA VAL A 47 5.48 5.40 21.40
C VAL A 47 6.01 3.98 21.20
N PRO A 48 5.37 2.94 21.78
CA PRO A 48 5.82 1.57 21.59
C PRO A 48 5.86 1.21 20.09
N VAL A 49 6.97 0.61 19.64
CA VAL A 49 7.12 0.16 18.26
C VAL A 49 6.33 -1.14 18.09
N ALA A 50 5.35 -1.14 17.20
CA ALA A 50 4.59 -2.33 16.84
C ALA A 50 5.38 -3.23 15.88
N VAL A 51 5.01 -4.51 15.80
CA VAL A 51 5.59 -5.41 14.79
C VAL A 51 5.15 -4.98 13.39
N LYS A 52 3.87 -4.63 13.24
CA LYS A 52 3.29 -4.25 11.95
C LYS A 52 2.24 -3.14 12.11
N THR A 53 2.33 -2.15 11.24
CA THR A 53 1.31 -1.11 11.05
C THR A 53 0.67 -1.26 9.67
N VAL A 54 -0.66 -1.34 9.60
CA VAL A 54 -1.42 -1.29 8.35
C VAL A 54 -2.12 0.05 8.24
N LEU A 55 -1.83 0.84 7.21
CA LEU A 55 -2.56 2.05 6.89
C LEU A 55 -3.62 1.75 5.84
N MET A 56 -4.88 2.07 6.15
CA MET A 56 -5.96 2.18 5.18
C MET A 56 -6.21 3.66 4.86
N TYR A 57 -5.84 4.08 3.66
CA TYR A 57 -5.96 5.44 3.14
C TYR A 57 -7.18 5.55 2.24
N LEU A 58 -8.26 6.11 2.78
CA LEU A 58 -9.58 6.16 2.13
C LEU A 58 -9.84 7.57 1.57
N VAL A 59 -9.85 7.68 0.25
CA VAL A 59 -10.25 8.89 -0.48
C VAL A 59 -11.70 8.74 -0.89
N GLY A 60 -12.58 9.24 -0.03
CA GLY A 60 -14.02 9.04 -0.12
C GLY A 60 -14.81 10.32 -0.36
N ASP A 61 -14.22 11.47 -0.68
CA ASP A 61 -14.97 12.71 -0.96
C ASP A 61 -15.54 12.71 -2.40
N ASN A 62 -16.35 11.70 -2.68
CA ASN A 62 -16.90 11.39 -3.99
C ASN A 62 -18.19 10.57 -3.88
N ASN A 63 -18.71 10.11 -5.01
CA ASN A 63 -19.98 9.39 -5.10
C ASN A 63 -19.98 7.96 -4.53
N ILE A 64 -18.84 7.41 -4.09
CA ILE A 64 -18.75 6.10 -3.42
C ILE A 64 -18.43 6.22 -1.92
N SER A 65 -18.51 7.44 -1.36
CA SER A 65 -18.20 7.72 0.04
C SER A 65 -18.90 6.78 1.02
N GLY A 66 -20.22 6.57 0.84
CA GLY A 66 -20.99 5.74 1.76
C GLY A 66 -20.57 4.27 1.74
N GLN A 67 -20.19 3.76 0.58
CA GLN A 67 -19.75 2.38 0.39
C GLN A 67 -18.36 2.17 0.98
N ILE A 68 -17.40 3.05 0.66
CA ILE A 68 -16.04 2.98 1.23
C ILE A 68 -16.09 3.12 2.75
N TYR A 69 -16.96 3.98 3.29
CA TYR A 69 -17.11 4.10 4.75
C TYR A 69 -17.48 2.77 5.41
N ASN A 70 -18.28 1.91 4.76
CA ASN A 70 -18.65 0.61 5.32
C ASN A 70 -17.43 -0.33 5.49
N ASN A 71 -16.33 -0.08 4.78
CA ASN A 71 -15.09 -0.84 4.94
C ASN A 71 -14.46 -0.61 6.33
N ILE A 72 -14.68 0.55 6.95
CA ILE A 72 -14.24 0.81 8.34
C ILE A 72 -14.92 -0.18 9.30
N ALA A 73 -16.24 -0.35 9.18
CA ALA A 73 -16.98 -1.31 10.00
C ALA A 73 -16.58 -2.77 9.70
N SER A 74 -16.25 -3.08 8.43
CA SER A 74 -15.72 -4.39 8.02
C SER A 74 -14.38 -4.68 8.70
N VAL A 75 -13.45 -3.72 8.71
CA VAL A 75 -12.19 -3.80 9.45
C VAL A 75 -12.44 -4.00 10.94
N GLU A 76 -13.25 -3.13 11.57
CA GLU A 76 -13.54 -3.20 13.01
C GLU A 76 -14.06 -4.57 13.43
N ARG A 77 -14.92 -5.18 12.62
CA ARG A 77 -15.42 -6.55 12.84
C ARG A 77 -14.31 -7.59 12.78
N GLY A 78 -13.37 -7.46 11.85
CA GLY A 78 -12.28 -8.42 11.65
C GLY A 78 -11.13 -8.29 12.64
N LEU A 79 -10.93 -7.14 13.28
CA LEU A 79 -9.77 -6.93 14.17
C LEU A 79 -9.75 -7.88 15.38
N GLY A 80 -10.91 -8.31 15.87
CA GLY A 80 -11.01 -9.25 16.99
C GLY A 80 -10.57 -10.68 16.66
N GLU A 81 -10.42 -11.03 15.38
CA GLU A 81 -9.99 -12.36 14.92
C GLU A 81 -8.50 -12.42 14.58
N VAL A 82 -7.79 -11.31 14.73
CA VAL A 82 -6.37 -11.20 14.43
C VAL A 82 -5.54 -11.91 15.51
N THR A 83 -4.55 -12.69 15.07
CA THR A 83 -3.70 -13.51 15.94
C THR A 83 -2.27 -12.97 16.10
N SER A 84 -1.96 -11.83 15.47
CA SER A 84 -0.69 -11.12 15.58
C SER A 84 -0.91 -9.73 16.20
N PRO A 85 -0.05 -9.28 17.12
CA PRO A 85 -0.12 -7.92 17.61
C PRO A 85 0.26 -6.91 16.52
N GLY A 86 -0.37 -5.75 16.52
CA GLY A 86 -0.09 -4.70 15.55
C GLY A 86 -1.07 -3.54 15.63
N THR A 87 -0.86 -2.55 14.77
CA THR A 87 -1.66 -1.33 14.72
C THR A 87 -2.37 -1.23 13.38
N PHE A 88 -3.69 -1.06 13.42
CA PHE A 88 -4.47 -0.74 12.22
C PHE A 88 -4.83 0.73 12.24
N VAL A 89 -4.42 1.47 11.22
CA VAL A 89 -4.59 2.92 11.11
C VAL A 89 -5.46 3.23 9.90
N ILE A 90 -6.37 4.17 10.05
CA ILE A 90 -7.27 4.60 8.97
C ILE A 90 -7.16 6.11 8.83
N TYR A 91 -6.81 6.55 7.62
CA TYR A 91 -7.03 7.91 7.15
C TYR A 91 -8.36 7.96 6.41
N TRP A 92 -9.29 8.75 6.91
CA TRP A 92 -10.61 8.94 6.31
C TRP A 92 -10.79 10.39 5.89
N ASP A 93 -10.98 10.61 4.59
CA ASP A 93 -11.54 11.83 4.05
C ASP A 93 -12.72 11.50 3.14
N GLY A 94 -13.95 11.71 3.63
CA GLY A 94 -15.13 11.37 2.86
C GLY A 94 -16.26 12.37 2.96
N GLY A 95 -17.05 12.43 1.88
CA GLY A 95 -18.21 13.30 1.73
C GLY A 95 -19.43 12.85 2.55
N SER A 96 -19.50 11.56 2.88
CA SER A 96 -20.49 10.98 3.79
C SER A 96 -20.05 11.07 5.25
N ARG A 97 -20.99 10.87 6.18
CA ARG A 97 -20.71 10.79 7.63
C ARG A 97 -20.04 12.04 8.22
N LYS A 98 -20.24 13.23 7.62
CA LYS A 98 -19.69 14.51 8.11
C LYS A 98 -20.10 14.89 9.54
N GLY A 99 -21.16 14.28 10.11
CA GLY A 99 -21.51 14.43 11.52
C GLY A 99 -20.56 13.70 12.48
N GLU A 100 -19.95 12.61 12.03
CA GLU A 100 -18.94 11.84 12.78
C GLU A 100 -17.53 12.30 12.44
N PHE A 101 -17.27 12.53 11.14
CA PHE A 101 -15.99 12.99 10.61
C PHE A 101 -16.17 14.30 9.83
N PRO A 102 -16.27 15.45 10.52
CA PRO A 102 -16.48 16.74 9.86
C PRO A 102 -15.29 17.18 9.00
N VAL A 103 -14.10 16.66 9.30
CA VAL A 103 -12.85 16.95 8.61
C VAL A 103 -12.05 15.65 8.39
N PRO A 104 -11.06 15.64 7.49
CA PRO A 104 -10.20 14.47 7.32
C PRO A 104 -9.58 14.08 8.65
N THR A 105 -9.56 12.78 8.94
CA THR A 105 -9.21 12.26 10.27
C THR A 105 -8.36 11.00 10.14
N LEU A 106 -7.28 10.95 10.93
CA LEU A 106 -6.44 9.78 11.11
C LEU A 106 -6.75 9.18 12.49
N PHE A 107 -7.10 7.91 12.53
CA PHE A 107 -7.42 7.18 13.75
C PHE A 107 -6.89 5.75 13.71
N LYS A 108 -6.71 5.13 14.87
CA LYS A 108 -6.09 3.81 14.99
C LYS A 108 -6.81 2.86 15.94
N TYR A 109 -6.43 1.60 15.81
CA TYR A 109 -6.75 0.50 16.71
C TYR A 109 -5.47 -0.27 17.02
N GLU A 110 -5.23 -0.55 18.29
CA GLU A 110 -4.17 -1.45 18.74
C GLU A 110 -4.77 -2.84 18.96
N VAL A 111 -4.09 -3.86 18.44
CA VAL A 111 -4.49 -5.26 18.54
C VAL A 111 -3.40 -6.04 19.26
N ASP A 112 -3.77 -6.89 20.22
CA ASP A 112 -2.81 -7.68 21.00
C ASP A 112 -2.51 -9.08 20.44
N GLY A 113 -3.21 -9.47 19.37
CA GLY A 113 -3.13 -10.79 18.74
C GLY A 113 -3.80 -11.92 19.53
N LYS A 114 -4.56 -11.59 20.59
CA LYS A 114 -5.25 -12.54 21.48
C LYS A 114 -6.74 -12.25 21.60
N GLY A 115 -7.26 -11.48 20.64
CA GLY A 115 -8.67 -11.09 20.54
C GLY A 115 -9.03 -9.78 21.25
N ALA A 116 -8.08 -9.08 21.89
CA ALA A 116 -8.33 -7.75 22.43
C ALA A 116 -7.98 -6.68 21.40
N VAL A 117 -8.91 -5.73 21.23
CA VAL A 117 -8.78 -4.56 20.34
C VAL A 117 -9.04 -3.32 21.18
N SER A 118 -8.20 -2.29 21.03
CA SER A 118 -8.44 -1.01 21.68
C SER A 118 -9.74 -0.38 21.18
N LYS A 119 -10.25 0.61 21.93
CA LYS A 119 -11.24 1.53 21.34
C LYS A 119 -10.59 2.31 20.20
N ARG A 120 -11.41 2.77 19.26
CA ARG A 120 -10.98 3.74 18.23
C ARG A 120 -10.32 4.94 18.91
N GLU A 121 -9.09 5.23 18.53
CA GLU A 121 -8.33 6.38 19.01
C GLU A 121 -8.09 7.34 17.85
N VAL A 122 -8.61 8.56 17.95
CA VAL A 122 -8.30 9.62 16.96
C VAL A 122 -6.91 10.17 17.28
N ILE A 123 -5.97 9.98 16.36
CA ILE A 123 -4.59 10.44 16.53
C ILE A 123 -4.35 11.82 15.94
N LYS A 124 -5.06 12.17 14.85
CA LYS A 124 -4.95 13.50 14.24
C LYS A 124 -6.19 13.87 13.43
N THR A 125 -6.54 15.15 13.44
CA THR A 125 -7.49 15.74 12.51
C THR A 125 -6.78 16.76 11.63
N TYR A 126 -7.27 16.93 10.41
CA TYR A 126 -6.69 17.85 9.43
C TYR A 126 -7.69 18.96 9.10
N SER A 127 -7.21 20.08 8.59
CA SER A 127 -8.10 21.00 7.87
C SER A 127 -8.59 20.33 6.57
N SER A 128 -9.64 20.89 5.95
CA SER A 128 -10.00 20.53 4.57
C SER A 128 -8.75 20.58 3.68
N GLN A 129 -8.48 19.50 2.96
CA GLN A 129 -7.27 19.30 2.17
C GLN A 129 -7.59 18.39 0.99
N ASN A 130 -6.71 18.39 -0.02
CA ASN A 130 -6.81 17.48 -1.15
C ASN A 130 -6.02 16.20 -0.83
N SER A 131 -6.72 15.14 -0.47
CA SER A 131 -6.22 13.82 -0.11
C SER A 131 -5.46 13.09 -1.21
N VAL A 132 -5.51 13.58 -2.45
CA VAL A 132 -4.74 13.04 -3.57
C VAL A 132 -3.64 13.99 -4.04
N SER A 133 -3.30 15.01 -3.26
CA SER A 133 -2.07 15.78 -3.50
C SER A 133 -0.85 15.05 -2.95
N ASN A 134 0.30 15.16 -3.64
CA ASN A 134 1.55 14.55 -3.18
C ASN A 134 1.90 14.97 -1.75
N GLU A 135 1.74 16.27 -1.43
CA GLU A 135 2.05 16.80 -0.11
C GLU A 135 1.19 16.15 0.98
N VAL A 136 -0.12 16.00 0.78
CA VAL A 136 -1.00 15.39 1.78
C VAL A 136 -0.69 13.91 1.95
N VAL A 137 -0.48 13.15 0.87
CA VAL A 137 -0.10 11.73 0.96
C VAL A 137 1.19 11.58 1.77
N ILE A 138 2.23 12.37 1.47
CA ILE A 138 3.50 12.34 2.21
C ILE A 138 3.29 12.69 3.68
N ASN A 139 2.54 13.74 3.97
CA ASN A 139 2.33 14.20 5.35
C ASN A 139 1.57 13.18 6.19
N VAL A 140 0.53 12.56 5.63
CA VAL A 140 -0.22 11.50 6.31
C VAL A 140 0.67 10.27 6.56
N LEU A 141 1.47 9.85 5.58
CA LEU A 141 2.41 8.73 5.77
C LEU A 141 3.43 9.02 6.88
N LYS A 142 3.98 10.24 6.93
CA LYS A 142 4.88 10.68 8.00
C LYS A 142 4.19 10.74 9.36
N ASP A 143 2.94 11.19 9.40
CA ASP A 143 2.13 11.14 10.62
C ASP A 143 1.95 9.70 11.10
N VAL A 144 1.71 8.75 10.19
CA VAL A 144 1.59 7.33 10.54
C VAL A 144 2.89 6.78 11.11
N GLU A 145 4.06 7.04 10.51
CA GLU A 145 5.35 6.64 11.11
C GLU A 145 5.59 7.27 12.47
N THR A 146 5.16 8.52 12.66
CA THR A 146 5.36 9.26 13.91
C THR A 146 4.48 8.74 15.05
N TYR A 147 3.19 8.50 14.77
CA TYR A 147 2.20 8.14 15.79
C TYR A 147 1.97 6.63 15.92
N CYS A 148 2.37 5.85 14.93
CA CYS A 148 2.19 4.40 14.85
C CYS A 148 3.47 3.71 14.32
N PRO A 149 4.65 3.95 14.93
CA PRO A 149 5.90 3.39 14.47
C PRO A 149 5.86 1.85 14.52
N ALA A 150 6.33 1.21 13.44
CA ALA A 150 6.42 -0.24 13.35
C ALA A 150 7.68 -0.69 12.59
N GLU A 151 8.05 -1.95 12.77
CA GLU A 151 9.12 -2.59 11.99
C GLU A 151 8.71 -2.82 10.52
N ARG A 152 7.42 -3.05 10.29
CA ARG A 152 6.83 -3.34 8.97
C ARG A 152 5.59 -2.50 8.72
N TYR A 153 5.41 -2.08 7.47
CA TYR A 153 4.24 -1.33 7.05
C TYR A 153 3.52 -2.01 5.90
N SER A 154 2.19 -1.86 5.86
CA SER A 154 1.40 -2.19 4.68
C SER A 154 0.40 -1.07 4.41
N LEU A 155 0.01 -0.92 3.16
CA LEU A 155 -0.84 0.18 2.72
C LEU A 155 -2.04 -0.35 1.92
N ILE A 156 -3.20 0.22 2.20
CA ILE A 156 -4.43 -0.02 1.47
C ILE A 156 -4.92 1.33 0.96
N PHE A 157 -5.13 1.44 -0.34
CA PHE A 157 -5.76 2.60 -0.96
C PHE A 157 -7.20 2.26 -1.35
N GLY A 158 -8.17 3.07 -0.90
CA GLY A 158 -9.58 2.90 -1.28
C GLY A 158 -10.12 4.16 -1.95
N SER A 159 -10.52 4.04 -3.22
CA SER A 159 -11.13 5.11 -4.03
C SER A 159 -11.53 4.56 -5.41
N HIS A 160 -12.02 5.43 -6.29
CA HIS A 160 -11.99 5.17 -7.73
C HIS A 160 -10.56 5.14 -8.28
N ALA A 161 -10.37 4.39 -9.36
CA ALA A 161 -9.15 4.40 -10.16
C ALA A 161 -9.45 4.06 -11.62
N THR A 162 -8.49 4.37 -12.50
CA THR A 162 -8.48 3.98 -13.91
C THR A 162 -7.08 3.56 -14.35
N GLY A 163 -6.30 2.99 -13.43
CA GLY A 163 -4.97 2.48 -13.69
C GLY A 163 -3.96 3.54 -14.16
N TRP A 164 -3.22 3.25 -15.22
CA TRP A 164 -2.17 4.12 -15.74
C TRP A 164 -2.69 5.35 -16.52
N LEU A 165 -3.98 5.38 -16.89
CA LEU A 165 -4.52 6.47 -17.72
C LEU A 165 -4.26 7.85 -17.09
N PRO A 166 -3.92 8.88 -17.88
CA PRO A 166 -3.72 10.22 -17.35
C PRO A 166 -4.98 10.73 -16.66
N VAL A 167 -4.82 11.56 -15.65
CA VAL A 167 -5.92 12.35 -15.09
C VAL A 167 -6.59 13.16 -16.19
N ASP A 168 -7.87 12.87 -16.45
CA ASP A 168 -8.78 13.66 -17.26
C ASP A 168 -10.04 13.87 -16.44
N ALA A 169 -10.32 15.15 -16.11
CA ALA A 169 -11.41 15.54 -15.23
C ALA A 169 -12.78 14.90 -15.58
N SER A 170 -13.00 14.53 -16.84
CA SER A 170 -14.28 13.99 -17.32
C SER A 170 -14.32 12.48 -17.52
N LYS A 171 -13.19 11.78 -17.54
CA LYS A 171 -13.12 10.38 -18.00
C LYS A 171 -12.24 9.48 -17.14
N SER A 172 -11.00 9.88 -16.88
CA SER A 172 -9.99 9.02 -16.26
C SER A 172 -9.42 9.65 -15.00
N ARG A 173 -9.12 8.80 -14.02
CA ARG A 173 -8.72 9.22 -12.68
C ARG A 173 -7.26 8.94 -12.38
N SER A 174 -6.65 7.99 -13.09
CA SER A 174 -5.47 7.29 -12.58
C SER A 174 -5.80 6.69 -11.21
N PHE A 175 -5.62 7.42 -10.11
CA PHE A 175 -6.10 7.04 -8.79
C PHE A 175 -6.78 8.22 -8.09
N GLY A 176 -7.78 7.90 -7.26
CA GLY A 176 -8.37 8.88 -6.35
C GLY A 176 -9.50 9.71 -6.98
N ASP A 177 -10.45 10.14 -6.16
CA ASP A 177 -11.36 11.22 -6.49
C ASP A 177 -11.72 11.99 -5.21
N ASP A 178 -11.11 13.14 -5.00
CA ASP A 178 -11.36 14.01 -3.85
C ASP A 178 -12.00 15.30 -4.36
N SER A 179 -13.33 15.35 -4.33
CA SER A 179 -14.11 16.48 -4.85
C SER A 179 -13.71 16.89 -6.28
N GLY A 180 -13.32 15.92 -7.11
CA GLY A 180 -12.86 16.13 -8.48
C GLY A 180 -11.34 16.14 -8.67
N ALA A 181 -10.54 16.29 -7.61
CA ALA A 181 -9.09 16.13 -7.66
C ALA A 181 -8.69 14.65 -7.78
N LYS A 182 -7.62 14.38 -8.53
CA LYS A 182 -7.11 13.03 -8.85
C LYS A 182 -5.58 13.05 -8.87
N ILE A 183 -4.93 11.89 -8.78
CA ILE A 183 -3.46 11.77 -8.83
C ILE A 183 -3.01 10.77 -9.91
N ASN A 184 -2.04 11.19 -10.72
CA ASN A 184 -1.36 10.31 -11.69
C ASN A 184 -0.45 9.31 -10.96
N ILE A 185 -0.38 8.06 -11.43
CA ILE A 185 0.46 7.02 -10.82
C ILE A 185 1.94 7.42 -10.68
N PRO A 186 2.59 8.08 -11.66
CA PRO A 186 3.96 8.58 -11.46
C PRO A 186 4.11 9.58 -10.32
N ASP A 187 3.09 10.39 -10.04
CA ASP A 187 3.12 11.34 -8.93
C ASP A 187 2.86 10.65 -7.59
N LEU A 188 1.94 9.67 -7.56
CA LEU A 188 1.74 8.80 -6.40
C LEU A 188 3.03 8.03 -6.06
N SER A 189 3.71 7.47 -7.07
CA SER A 189 5.00 6.79 -6.91
C SER A 189 6.05 7.69 -6.27
N LYS A 190 6.14 8.96 -6.70
CA LYS A 190 7.03 9.97 -6.07
C LYS A 190 6.64 10.23 -4.62
N ALA A 191 5.36 10.37 -4.31
CA ALA A 191 4.89 10.60 -2.94
C ALA A 191 5.24 9.43 -2.01
N LEU A 192 5.04 8.19 -2.48
CA LEU A 192 5.43 6.98 -1.74
C LEU A 192 6.95 6.92 -1.53
N ALA A 193 7.75 7.17 -2.57
CA ALA A 193 9.20 7.20 -2.45
C ALA A 193 9.70 8.30 -1.48
N GLN A 194 9.06 9.46 -1.47
CA GLN A 194 9.39 10.59 -0.59
C GLN A 194 8.95 10.38 0.87
N SER A 195 8.02 9.46 1.13
CA SER A 195 7.70 9.05 2.49
C SER A 195 8.88 8.34 3.16
N GLY A 196 9.67 7.58 2.39
CA GLY A 196 10.76 6.74 2.90
C GLY A 196 10.32 5.36 3.38
N ILE A 197 9.02 5.08 3.36
CA ILE A 197 8.45 3.79 3.77
C ILE A 197 8.51 2.81 2.61
N HIS A 198 9.05 1.61 2.88
CA HIS A 198 8.87 0.46 2.00
C HIS A 198 7.81 -0.47 2.60
N PHE A 199 6.80 -0.82 1.81
CA PHE A 199 5.65 -1.59 2.29
C PHE A 199 5.82 -3.08 2.00
N ASP A 200 5.37 -3.94 2.90
CA ASP A 200 5.22 -5.38 2.61
C ASP A 200 4.28 -5.61 1.43
N TYR A 201 3.18 -4.85 1.39
CA TYR A 201 2.33 -4.77 0.22
C TYR A 201 1.54 -3.47 0.16
N ILE A 202 1.17 -3.10 -1.06
CA ILE A 202 0.15 -2.09 -1.34
C ILE A 202 -1.05 -2.78 -1.98
N LEU A 203 -2.21 -2.68 -1.33
CA LEU A 203 -3.50 -3.14 -1.85
C LEU A 203 -4.26 -1.94 -2.43
N PHE A 204 -4.77 -2.08 -3.64
CA PHE A 204 -5.71 -1.11 -4.21
C PHE A 204 -7.11 -1.68 -4.22
N ASP A 205 -7.97 -1.17 -3.34
CA ASP A 205 -9.41 -1.36 -3.38
C ASP A 205 -10.00 -0.35 -4.36
N ALA A 206 -9.63 -0.55 -5.63
CA ALA A 206 -9.90 0.34 -6.74
C ALA A 206 -9.79 -0.41 -8.08
N CYS A 207 -10.53 0.05 -9.09
CA CYS A 207 -10.63 -0.59 -10.40
C CYS A 207 -9.35 -0.43 -11.26
N LEU A 208 -9.11 -1.39 -12.16
CA LEU A 208 -8.14 -1.30 -13.26
C LEU A 208 -6.68 -1.07 -12.83
N MET A 209 -6.31 -1.39 -11.59
CA MET A 209 -4.97 -1.11 -11.10
C MET A 209 -3.95 -2.19 -11.48
N SER A 210 -4.37 -3.43 -11.78
CA SER A 210 -3.45 -4.51 -12.17
C SER A 210 -3.05 -4.36 -13.64
N GLN A 211 -2.07 -3.49 -13.87
CA GLN A 211 -1.52 -3.18 -15.19
C GLN A 211 0.00 -3.10 -15.08
N VAL A 212 0.74 -3.58 -16.08
CA VAL A 212 2.22 -3.58 -16.07
C VAL A 212 2.79 -2.18 -15.92
N GLU A 213 2.11 -1.17 -16.47
CA GLU A 213 2.44 0.23 -16.33
C GLU A 213 2.40 0.69 -14.87
N VAL A 214 1.30 0.38 -14.18
CA VAL A 214 1.10 0.75 -12.77
C VAL A 214 2.09 0.00 -11.88
N ALA A 215 2.21 -1.31 -12.10
CA ALA A 215 3.08 -2.17 -11.32
C ALA A 215 4.54 -1.76 -11.46
N TYR A 216 4.97 -1.38 -12.67
CA TYR A 216 6.33 -0.87 -12.90
C TYR A 216 6.55 0.47 -12.20
N GLU A 217 5.63 1.44 -12.30
CA GLU A 217 5.78 2.73 -11.61
C GLU A 217 5.87 2.58 -10.08
N LEU A 218 5.16 1.60 -9.50
CA LEU A 218 5.11 1.36 -8.06
C LEU A 218 6.14 0.33 -7.55
N ARG A 219 6.95 -0.28 -8.43
CA ARG A 219 7.81 -1.44 -8.11
C ARG A 219 8.80 -1.23 -6.95
N ASN A 220 9.16 0.01 -6.64
CA ASN A 220 10.11 0.34 -5.57
C ASN A 220 9.43 0.65 -4.23
N ALA A 221 8.10 0.81 -4.23
CA ALA A 221 7.36 1.22 -3.03
C ALA A 221 7.00 0.05 -2.12
N ALA A 222 6.89 -1.17 -2.66
CA ALA A 222 6.47 -2.34 -1.89
C ALA A 222 7.07 -3.64 -2.41
N ASP A 223 7.06 -4.70 -1.61
CA ASP A 223 7.44 -6.07 -2.04
C ASP A 223 6.35 -6.71 -2.92
N TYR A 224 5.07 -6.50 -2.57
CA TYR A 224 3.93 -7.03 -3.32
C TYR A 224 2.86 -5.97 -3.59
N LEU A 225 2.12 -6.13 -4.69
CA LEU A 225 0.91 -5.35 -4.99
C LEU A 225 -0.29 -6.29 -5.08
N ILE A 226 -1.42 -5.89 -4.51
CA ILE A 226 -2.69 -6.64 -4.58
C ILE A 226 -3.68 -5.79 -5.36
N LEU A 227 -3.98 -6.20 -6.58
CA LEU A 227 -4.61 -5.34 -7.60
C LEU A 227 -5.68 -6.11 -8.38
N SER A 228 -6.64 -5.39 -8.97
CA SER A 228 -7.60 -5.95 -9.91
C SER A 228 -7.33 -5.45 -11.33
N PRO A 229 -7.25 -6.33 -12.35
CA PRO A 229 -7.08 -5.90 -13.74
C PRO A 229 -8.34 -5.25 -14.30
N ALA A 230 -9.52 -5.55 -13.74
CA ALA A 230 -10.82 -5.03 -14.19
C ALA A 230 -11.54 -4.23 -13.08
N GLU A 231 -12.86 -4.10 -13.19
CA GLU A 231 -13.70 -3.41 -12.21
C GLU A 231 -13.76 -4.15 -10.87
N VAL A 232 -13.67 -3.40 -9.77
CA VAL A 232 -13.95 -3.87 -8.41
C VAL A 232 -15.34 -3.36 -8.01
N MET A 233 -16.15 -4.23 -7.42
CA MET A 233 -17.50 -3.83 -6.99
C MET A 233 -17.42 -2.80 -5.87
N SER A 234 -18.41 -1.91 -5.77
CA SER A 234 -18.41 -0.83 -4.78
C SER A 234 -18.40 -1.30 -3.32
N ALA A 235 -18.75 -2.57 -3.06
CA ALA A 235 -18.58 -3.19 -1.75
C ALA A 235 -17.12 -3.37 -1.33
N GLY A 236 -16.18 -3.33 -2.29
CA GLY A 236 -14.75 -3.42 -2.05
C GLY A 236 -14.29 -4.79 -1.55
N PHE A 237 -13.21 -4.80 -0.77
CA PHE A 237 -12.67 -6.03 -0.19
C PHE A 237 -13.42 -6.43 1.10
N PRO A 238 -13.65 -7.74 1.35
CA PRO A 238 -14.28 -8.23 2.58
C PRO A 238 -13.30 -8.19 3.77
N TYR A 239 -12.92 -6.98 4.22
CA TYR A 239 -11.89 -6.78 5.25
C TYR A 239 -12.10 -7.57 6.54
N PHE A 240 -13.35 -7.82 6.94
CA PHE A 240 -13.67 -8.66 8.10
C PHE A 240 -13.04 -10.07 8.05
N LYS A 241 -12.77 -10.61 6.86
CA LYS A 241 -12.06 -11.89 6.66
C LYS A 241 -10.54 -11.75 6.61
N MET A 242 -10.07 -10.57 6.21
CA MET A 242 -8.70 -10.36 5.73
C MET A 242 -7.78 -9.70 6.75
N THR A 243 -8.32 -9.03 7.77
CA THR A 243 -7.55 -8.34 8.83
C THR A 243 -6.45 -9.22 9.45
N LYS A 244 -6.73 -10.52 9.64
CA LYS A 244 -5.73 -11.49 10.14
C LYS A 244 -4.50 -11.61 9.26
N TYR A 245 -4.65 -11.56 7.93
CA TYR A 245 -3.52 -11.58 6.99
C TYR A 245 -2.91 -10.19 6.86
N LEU A 246 -3.75 -9.14 6.93
CA LEU A 246 -3.29 -7.76 6.86
C LEU A 246 -2.30 -7.43 7.98
N LEU A 247 -2.56 -7.89 9.20
CA LEU A 247 -1.70 -7.65 10.37
C LEU A 247 -0.65 -8.75 10.63
N SER A 248 -0.65 -9.84 9.86
CA SER A 248 0.39 -10.88 10.00
C SER A 248 1.74 -10.40 9.48
N ALA A 249 2.80 -10.61 10.26
CA ALA A 249 4.18 -10.24 9.93
C ALA A 249 5.06 -11.43 9.51
N ASP A 250 4.50 -12.64 9.48
CA ASP A 250 5.27 -13.88 9.32
C ASP A 250 5.71 -14.12 7.87
N ASN A 251 4.77 -14.03 6.92
CA ASN A 251 5.03 -14.27 5.50
C ASN A 251 4.14 -13.37 4.62
N SER A 252 4.71 -12.26 4.16
CA SER A 252 4.02 -11.25 3.36
C SER A 252 3.46 -11.79 2.05
N GLU A 253 4.20 -12.69 1.37
CA GLU A 253 3.74 -13.33 0.13
C GLU A 253 2.47 -14.15 0.38
N GLN A 254 2.52 -15.04 1.37
CA GLN A 254 1.39 -15.90 1.69
C GLN A 254 0.20 -15.10 2.20
N SER A 255 0.44 -14.04 2.98
CA SER A 255 -0.62 -13.10 3.40
C SER A 255 -1.28 -12.43 2.21
N ALA A 256 -0.52 -11.90 1.25
CA ALA A 256 -1.05 -11.28 0.04
C ALA A 256 -1.88 -12.28 -0.80
N ILE A 257 -1.38 -13.52 -0.96
CA ILE A 257 -2.10 -14.60 -1.65
C ILE A 257 -3.40 -14.96 -0.93
N ASN A 258 -3.38 -15.04 0.41
CA ASN A 258 -4.57 -15.38 1.18
C ASN A 258 -5.63 -14.27 1.13
N ILE A 259 -5.21 -12.99 1.10
CA ILE A 259 -6.11 -11.86 0.86
C ILE A 259 -6.77 -12.01 -0.52
N ALA A 260 -6.00 -12.29 -1.56
CA ALA A 260 -6.55 -12.46 -2.91
C ALA A 260 -7.52 -13.67 -3.02
N LYS A 261 -7.23 -14.77 -2.32
CA LYS A 261 -8.12 -15.94 -2.22
C LYS A 261 -9.44 -15.60 -1.53
N ASP A 262 -9.38 -14.95 -0.37
CA ASP A 262 -10.58 -14.55 0.39
C ASP A 262 -11.44 -13.53 -0.39
N PHE A 263 -10.82 -12.71 -1.26
CA PHE A 263 -11.54 -11.81 -2.16
C PHE A 263 -12.40 -12.60 -3.15
N ILE A 264 -11.80 -13.54 -3.88
CA ILE A 264 -12.54 -14.35 -4.88
C ILE A 264 -13.57 -15.25 -4.21
N ASP A 265 -13.22 -15.89 -3.09
CA ASP A 265 -14.15 -16.71 -2.32
C ASP A 265 -15.40 -15.92 -1.90
N TYR A 266 -15.22 -14.69 -1.40
CA TYR A 266 -16.33 -13.84 -1.02
C TYR A 266 -17.23 -13.48 -2.20
N TYR A 267 -16.66 -13.02 -3.31
CA TYR A 267 -17.45 -12.64 -4.49
C TYR A 267 -18.15 -13.83 -5.14
N LYS A 268 -17.56 -15.02 -5.06
CA LYS A 268 -18.13 -16.26 -5.60
C LYS A 268 -19.24 -16.84 -4.72
N ASN A 269 -19.07 -16.82 -3.40
CA ASN A 269 -19.88 -17.63 -2.49
C ASN A 269 -20.80 -16.82 -1.56
N GLU A 270 -20.50 -15.55 -1.30
CA GLU A 270 -21.20 -14.74 -0.28
C GLU A 270 -21.81 -13.45 -0.81
N TYR A 271 -21.17 -12.82 -1.79
CA TYR A 271 -21.68 -11.59 -2.38
C TYR A 271 -22.76 -11.89 -3.42
N SER A 272 -23.77 -11.02 -3.51
CA SER A 272 -24.93 -11.24 -4.38
C SER A 272 -24.63 -11.05 -5.88
N TYR A 273 -23.46 -10.53 -6.22
CA TYR A 273 -23.04 -10.27 -7.60
C TYR A 273 -21.70 -10.96 -7.84
N SER A 274 -21.73 -12.07 -8.58
CA SER A 274 -20.60 -13.00 -8.73
C SER A 274 -19.63 -12.47 -9.79
N TRP A 275 -18.88 -11.44 -9.39
CA TRP A 275 -17.86 -10.79 -10.20
C TRP A 275 -16.65 -10.40 -9.36
N GLY A 276 -15.46 -10.75 -9.82
CA GLY A 276 -14.21 -10.27 -9.26
C GLY A 276 -13.00 -10.76 -10.05
N THR A 277 -11.99 -9.90 -10.20
CA THR A 277 -10.69 -10.28 -10.77
C THR A 277 -9.61 -9.80 -9.82
N ILE A 278 -8.57 -10.60 -9.60
CA ILE A 278 -7.49 -10.24 -8.67
C ILE A 278 -6.14 -10.80 -9.15
N ALA A 279 -5.08 -10.08 -8.82
CA ALA A 279 -3.71 -10.55 -8.93
C ALA A 279 -2.84 -10.05 -7.78
N VAL A 280 -1.85 -10.86 -7.42
CA VAL A 280 -0.76 -10.52 -6.50
C VAL A 280 0.52 -10.43 -7.32
N ILE A 281 1.10 -9.23 -7.34
CA ILE A 281 2.27 -8.91 -8.15
C ILE A 281 3.48 -8.79 -7.24
N LYS A 282 4.54 -9.55 -7.51
CA LYS A 282 5.83 -9.48 -6.84
C LYS A 282 6.73 -8.46 -7.55
N THR A 283 7.01 -7.35 -6.88
CA THR A 283 7.55 -6.15 -7.54
C THR A 283 9.02 -6.25 -7.94
N ASN A 284 9.82 -6.99 -7.17
CA ASN A 284 11.25 -7.16 -7.47
C ASN A 284 11.53 -7.98 -8.74
N GLU A 285 10.52 -8.70 -9.24
CA GLU A 285 10.57 -9.47 -10.49
C GLU A 285 10.15 -8.63 -11.72
N ILE A 286 9.52 -7.46 -11.52
CA ILE A 286 8.94 -6.66 -12.60
C ILE A 286 10.02 -6.10 -13.55
N SER A 287 11.19 -5.73 -13.04
CA SER A 287 12.27 -5.22 -13.90
C SER A 287 12.78 -6.29 -14.87
N ALA A 288 12.91 -7.54 -14.42
CA ALA A 288 13.27 -8.65 -15.31
C ALA A 288 12.18 -8.93 -16.35
N LEU A 289 10.89 -8.79 -16.00
CA LEU A 289 9.79 -8.88 -16.96
C LEU A 289 9.87 -7.79 -18.03
N ALA A 290 10.24 -6.56 -17.65
CA ALA A 290 10.45 -5.48 -18.62
C ALA A 290 11.60 -5.79 -19.59
N ASP A 291 12.72 -6.34 -19.10
CA ASP A 291 13.87 -6.72 -19.95
C ASP A 291 13.53 -7.81 -20.96
N VAL A 292 12.80 -8.84 -20.53
CA VAL A 292 12.30 -9.91 -21.41
C VAL A 292 11.33 -9.34 -22.44
N THR A 293 10.40 -8.49 -22.00
CA THR A 293 9.44 -7.83 -22.88
C THR A 293 10.14 -6.95 -23.92
N CYS A 294 11.15 -6.17 -23.51
CA CYS A 294 11.95 -5.34 -24.40
C CYS A 294 12.67 -6.16 -25.48
N SER A 295 13.17 -7.34 -25.11
CA SER A 295 13.81 -8.27 -26.04
C SER A 295 12.81 -8.80 -27.07
N ILE A 296 11.61 -9.19 -26.64
CA ILE A 296 10.51 -9.63 -27.52
C ILE A 296 10.06 -8.48 -28.44
N MET A 297 9.84 -7.29 -27.89
CA MET A 297 9.42 -6.12 -28.66
C MET A 297 10.42 -5.77 -29.75
N LYS A 298 11.73 -5.86 -29.48
CA LYS A 298 12.77 -5.65 -30.51
C LYS A 298 12.77 -6.72 -31.59
N GLN A 299 12.61 -7.99 -31.19
CA GLN A 299 12.62 -9.12 -32.12
C GLN A 299 11.39 -9.15 -33.03
N TYR A 300 10.22 -8.80 -32.50
CA TYR A 300 8.92 -8.91 -33.17
C TYR A 300 8.30 -7.54 -33.51
N GLN A 301 9.09 -6.47 -33.55
CA GLN A 301 8.58 -5.11 -33.79
C GLN A 301 7.73 -4.99 -35.07
N ASP A 302 8.11 -5.70 -36.14
CA ASP A 302 7.39 -5.67 -37.42
C ASP A 302 5.97 -6.22 -37.29
N ASN A 303 5.73 -7.12 -36.32
CA ASN A 303 4.40 -7.67 -36.05
C ASN A 303 3.47 -6.67 -35.36
N LEU A 304 3.98 -5.54 -34.84
CA LEU A 304 3.13 -4.50 -34.26
C LEU A 304 2.17 -3.90 -35.28
N VAL A 305 2.47 -4.00 -36.59
CA VAL A 305 1.56 -3.59 -37.67
C VAL A 305 0.21 -4.32 -37.61
N LYS A 306 0.17 -5.53 -37.05
CA LYS A 306 -1.07 -6.33 -36.89
C LYS A 306 -2.09 -5.68 -35.98
N PHE A 307 -1.63 -4.87 -35.02
CA PHE A 307 -2.49 -4.15 -34.08
C PHE A 307 -3.07 -2.89 -34.75
N ASP A 308 -3.76 -3.07 -35.87
CA ASP A 308 -4.60 -2.02 -36.46
C ASP A 308 -5.91 -1.84 -35.66
N ASN A 309 -6.75 -0.88 -36.06
CA ASN A 309 -7.98 -0.60 -35.33
C ASN A 309 -8.90 -1.82 -35.21
N SER A 310 -8.96 -2.68 -36.24
CA SER A 310 -9.81 -3.88 -36.23
C SER A 310 -9.28 -4.94 -35.28
N LYS A 311 -7.96 -5.16 -35.24
CA LYS A 311 -7.33 -6.05 -34.27
C LYS A 311 -7.47 -5.53 -32.85
N ILE A 312 -7.33 -4.22 -32.66
CA ILE A 312 -7.49 -3.57 -31.36
C ILE A 312 -8.94 -3.69 -30.85
N ASP A 313 -9.93 -3.55 -31.73
CA ASP A 313 -11.34 -3.76 -31.38
C ASP A 313 -11.64 -5.23 -31.05
N TYR A 314 -11.00 -6.17 -31.77
CA TYR A 314 -11.04 -7.60 -31.40
C TYR A 314 -10.42 -7.85 -30.03
N PHE A 315 -9.26 -7.25 -29.75
CA PHE A 315 -8.61 -7.33 -28.44
C PHE A 315 -9.51 -6.80 -27.33
N GLN A 316 -10.21 -5.69 -27.54
CA GLN A 316 -11.16 -5.17 -26.56
C GLN A 316 -12.31 -6.14 -26.29
N ALA A 317 -12.83 -6.81 -27.32
CA ALA A 317 -13.94 -7.74 -27.17
C ALA A 317 -13.55 -9.05 -26.47
N HIS A 318 -12.30 -9.50 -26.60
CA HIS A 318 -11.87 -10.83 -26.14
C HIS A 318 -10.88 -10.83 -24.97
N TYR A 319 -10.13 -9.75 -24.80
CA TYR A 319 -9.02 -9.65 -23.84
C TYR A 319 -8.99 -8.29 -23.13
N GLY A 320 -9.98 -7.43 -23.33
CA GLY A 320 -10.01 -6.07 -22.77
C GLY A 320 -10.60 -6.05 -21.36
N TYR A 321 -9.89 -5.42 -20.42
CA TYR A 321 -10.41 -5.26 -19.05
C TYR A 321 -11.18 -3.94 -18.83
N GLY A 322 -10.88 -2.92 -19.63
CA GLY A 322 -11.56 -1.63 -19.56
C GLY A 322 -12.98 -1.68 -20.13
N ARG A 323 -13.92 -1.00 -19.47
CA ARG A 323 -15.32 -0.84 -19.93
C ARG A 323 -15.60 0.60 -20.27
N SER A 324 -16.55 0.84 -21.17
CA SER A 324 -16.87 2.20 -21.61
C SER A 324 -17.18 3.14 -20.45
N PRO A 325 -16.56 4.35 -20.38
CA PRO A 325 -15.77 5.02 -21.44
C PRO A 325 -14.24 4.74 -21.39
N LEU A 326 -13.81 3.73 -20.64
CA LEU A 326 -12.44 3.29 -20.45
C LEU A 326 -12.11 2.05 -21.29
N ASP A 327 -12.97 1.68 -22.23
CA ASP A 327 -12.65 0.69 -23.24
C ASP A 327 -11.34 1.07 -23.94
N HIS A 328 -10.56 0.06 -24.31
CA HIS A 328 -9.26 0.13 -24.97
C HIS A 328 -8.09 0.62 -24.12
N SER A 329 -8.31 0.87 -22.82
CA SER A 329 -7.25 1.32 -21.92
C SER A 329 -6.29 0.22 -21.47
N THR A 330 -6.73 -1.05 -21.51
CA THR A 330 -5.94 -2.17 -21.04
C THR A 330 -6.46 -3.50 -21.59
N TYR A 331 -5.51 -4.39 -21.91
CA TYR A 331 -5.74 -5.72 -22.45
C TYR A 331 -4.91 -6.74 -21.69
N ASP A 332 -5.31 -8.00 -21.69
CA ASP A 332 -4.52 -9.07 -21.10
C ASP A 332 -3.09 -9.12 -21.68
N PHE A 333 -2.08 -9.05 -20.80
CA PHE A 333 -0.70 -8.92 -21.24
C PHE A 333 -0.17 -10.16 -21.94
N ARG A 334 -0.61 -11.35 -21.50
CA ARG A 334 -0.25 -12.61 -22.14
C ARG A 334 -0.91 -12.77 -23.50
N ALA A 335 -2.15 -12.29 -23.67
CA ALA A 335 -2.80 -12.21 -24.97
C ALA A 335 -2.02 -11.34 -25.96
N PHE A 336 -1.56 -10.17 -25.50
CA PHE A 336 -0.73 -9.27 -26.31
C PHE A 336 0.54 -9.95 -26.79
N ILE A 337 1.30 -10.55 -25.87
CA ILE A 337 2.55 -11.23 -26.23
C ILE A 337 2.29 -12.38 -27.19
N ARG A 338 1.28 -13.24 -26.93
CA ARG A 338 0.90 -14.33 -27.83
C ARG A 338 0.64 -13.86 -29.26
N GLU A 339 -0.12 -12.78 -29.43
CA GLU A 339 -0.44 -12.26 -30.77
C GLU A 339 0.79 -11.63 -31.45
N LEU A 340 1.59 -10.89 -30.67
CA LEU A 340 2.83 -10.27 -31.15
C LEU A 340 3.81 -11.33 -31.69
N THR A 341 3.84 -12.51 -31.08
CA THR A 341 4.76 -13.61 -31.40
C THR A 341 4.10 -14.73 -32.22
N ASP A 342 3.15 -14.37 -33.10
CA ASP A 342 2.54 -15.28 -34.09
C ASP A 342 1.84 -16.51 -33.48
N GLY A 343 1.20 -16.31 -32.31
CA GLY A 343 0.46 -17.36 -31.61
C GLY A 343 1.30 -18.18 -30.63
N ASN A 344 2.60 -17.93 -30.50
CA ASN A 344 3.51 -18.71 -29.65
C ASN A 344 4.02 -17.88 -28.48
N ILE A 345 3.70 -18.22 -27.24
CA ILE A 345 4.24 -17.47 -26.08
C ILE A 345 5.68 -17.96 -25.80
N PRO A 346 6.70 -17.09 -25.82
CA PRO A 346 8.07 -17.48 -25.50
C PRO A 346 8.18 -18.01 -24.06
N SER A 347 8.93 -19.10 -23.85
CA SER A 347 9.12 -19.73 -22.53
C SER A 347 9.67 -18.76 -21.49
N ASP A 348 10.69 -17.99 -21.85
CA ASP A 348 11.36 -17.06 -20.93
C ASP A 348 10.40 -15.95 -20.46
N PHE A 349 9.45 -15.55 -21.31
CA PHE A 349 8.39 -14.63 -20.93
C PHE A 349 7.40 -15.27 -19.99
N GLU A 350 6.90 -16.46 -20.32
CA GLU A 350 5.93 -17.18 -19.49
C GLU A 350 6.50 -17.42 -18.08
N GLU A 351 7.74 -17.92 -17.99
CA GLU A 351 8.41 -18.17 -16.72
C GLU A 351 8.63 -16.88 -15.90
N GLN A 352 8.96 -15.76 -16.56
CA GLN A 352 9.13 -14.49 -15.86
C GLN A 352 7.79 -13.88 -15.44
N LEU A 353 6.74 -14.06 -16.24
CA LEU A 353 5.39 -13.64 -15.89
C LEU A 353 4.88 -14.40 -14.65
N ASP A 354 5.16 -15.70 -14.55
CA ASP A 354 4.81 -16.52 -13.37
C ASP A 354 5.59 -16.13 -12.11
N ARG A 355 6.81 -15.61 -12.25
CA ARG A 355 7.58 -15.02 -11.13
C ARG A 355 6.97 -13.70 -10.66
N VAL A 356 6.44 -12.89 -11.60
CA VAL A 356 5.81 -11.60 -11.30
C VAL A 356 4.41 -11.78 -10.73
N VAL A 357 3.56 -12.60 -11.35
CA VAL A 357 2.17 -12.82 -10.94
C VAL A 357 2.08 -14.09 -10.09
N VAL A 358 2.47 -13.96 -8.82
CA VAL A 358 2.54 -15.11 -7.88
C VAL A 358 1.17 -15.68 -7.51
N TYR A 359 0.10 -14.91 -7.73
CA TYR A 359 -1.27 -15.39 -7.67
C TYR A 359 -2.16 -14.57 -8.58
N LYS A 360 -3.11 -15.22 -9.24
CA LYS A 360 -4.18 -14.60 -10.03
C LYS A 360 -5.39 -15.50 -9.99
N ASP A 361 -6.56 -14.90 -9.94
CA ASP A 361 -7.82 -15.64 -9.98
C ASP A 361 -8.97 -14.69 -10.36
N TYR A 362 -10.12 -15.26 -10.71
CA TYR A 362 -11.31 -14.51 -11.07
C TYR A 362 -12.60 -15.31 -10.82
N VAL A 363 -13.72 -14.59 -10.74
CA VAL A 363 -15.07 -15.11 -10.81
C VAL A 363 -15.89 -14.19 -11.71
N ASP A 364 -16.64 -14.76 -12.64
CA ASP A 364 -17.32 -14.01 -13.71
C ASP A 364 -18.70 -14.56 -14.08
N ASP A 365 -19.42 -15.21 -13.16
CA ASP A 365 -20.80 -15.67 -13.44
C ASP A 365 -21.70 -14.48 -13.85
N ASP A 366 -21.46 -13.30 -13.26
CA ASP A 366 -22.07 -12.02 -13.61
C ASP A 366 -21.08 -11.12 -14.37
N LYS A 367 -20.61 -11.59 -15.54
CA LYS A 367 -19.51 -10.94 -16.27
C LYS A 367 -19.70 -9.45 -16.57
N LEU A 368 -18.67 -8.65 -16.25
CA LEU A 368 -18.55 -7.24 -16.66
C LEU A 368 -17.69 -7.05 -17.91
N VAL A 369 -16.71 -7.95 -18.12
CA VAL A 369 -15.92 -8.12 -19.34
C VAL A 369 -15.74 -9.62 -19.60
N ASP A 370 -15.36 -9.99 -20.83
CA ASP A 370 -15.06 -11.38 -21.16
C ASP A 370 -13.66 -11.76 -20.66
N ILE A 371 -13.55 -12.87 -19.92
CA ILE A 371 -12.29 -13.45 -19.44
C ILE A 371 -12.05 -14.77 -20.18
N ASP A 372 -10.94 -14.86 -20.91
CA ASP A 372 -10.47 -16.10 -21.51
C ASP A 372 -9.63 -16.89 -20.48
N SER A 373 -10.15 -18.01 -19.98
CA SER A 373 -9.51 -18.83 -18.94
C SER A 373 -8.14 -19.36 -19.34
N ASP A 374 -7.90 -19.60 -20.63
CA ASP A 374 -6.65 -20.18 -21.12
C ASP A 374 -5.56 -19.10 -21.28
N ILE A 375 -5.94 -17.82 -21.21
CA ILE A 375 -5.09 -16.67 -21.47
C ILE A 375 -4.93 -15.75 -20.27
N TYR A 376 -5.91 -15.70 -19.36
CA TYR A 376 -5.95 -14.79 -18.23
C TYR A 376 -4.63 -14.76 -17.43
N SER A 377 -3.95 -13.63 -17.52
CA SER A 377 -2.66 -13.37 -16.89
C SER A 377 -2.76 -12.64 -15.56
N GLY A 378 -3.94 -12.12 -15.21
CA GLY A 378 -4.17 -11.32 -14.00
C GLY A 378 -3.60 -9.90 -14.07
N ILE A 379 -2.88 -9.55 -15.14
CA ILE A 379 -2.28 -8.23 -15.33
C ILE A 379 -2.52 -7.72 -16.75
N GLY A 380 -2.96 -6.48 -16.86
CA GLY A 380 -3.19 -5.83 -18.14
C GLY A 380 -1.95 -5.10 -18.68
N CYS A 381 -1.99 -4.74 -19.95
CA CYS A 381 -1.08 -3.81 -20.61
C CYS A 381 -1.83 -2.90 -21.59
N TYR A 382 -1.27 -1.74 -21.89
CA TYR A 382 -1.76 -0.90 -22.98
C TYR A 382 -1.12 -1.24 -24.32
N ILE A 383 -1.91 -1.19 -25.38
CA ILE A 383 -1.44 -1.29 -26.76
C ILE A 383 -1.78 0.04 -27.46
N PRO A 384 -0.78 0.85 -27.88
CA PRO A 384 -1.03 2.14 -28.50
C PRO A 384 -1.88 2.08 -29.76
N ASP A 385 -2.91 2.93 -29.80
CA ASP A 385 -3.84 3.08 -30.91
C ASP A 385 -3.95 4.56 -31.30
N THR A 386 -3.85 4.84 -32.61
CA THR A 386 -3.91 6.19 -33.19
C THR A 386 -5.19 6.97 -32.87
N ARG A 387 -6.28 6.29 -32.49
CA ARG A 387 -7.53 6.91 -32.04
C ARG A 387 -7.40 7.59 -30.67
N TYR A 388 -6.41 7.21 -29.85
CA TYR A 388 -6.23 7.66 -28.47
C TYR A 388 -4.93 8.47 -28.26
N LEU A 389 -4.73 9.50 -29.08
CA LEU A 389 -3.48 10.30 -29.09
C LEU A 389 -3.08 10.86 -27.72
N LYS A 390 -4.05 11.26 -26.89
CA LYS A 390 -3.77 11.76 -25.52
C LYS A 390 -3.23 10.66 -24.60
N TRP A 391 -3.80 9.46 -24.71
CA TRP A 391 -3.35 8.30 -23.94
C TRP A 391 -1.95 7.88 -24.40
N ASN A 392 -1.70 7.83 -25.72
CA ASN A 392 -0.36 7.54 -26.26
C ASN A 392 0.68 8.57 -25.79
N ALA A 393 0.33 9.85 -25.81
CA ALA A 393 1.24 10.90 -25.34
C ALA A 393 1.59 10.75 -23.86
N PHE A 394 0.63 10.36 -23.01
CA PHE A 394 0.88 10.13 -21.59
C PHE A 394 1.64 8.82 -21.35
N PHE A 395 1.30 7.75 -22.06
CA PHE A 395 1.96 6.45 -22.01
C PHE A 395 3.47 6.59 -22.24
N ARG A 396 3.87 7.41 -23.21
CA ARG A 396 5.28 7.76 -23.50
C ARG A 396 6.03 8.41 -22.33
N THR A 397 5.33 8.90 -21.31
CA THR A 397 5.95 9.49 -20.11
C THR A 397 6.17 8.47 -18.99
N LEU A 398 5.59 7.28 -19.10
CA LEU A 398 5.72 6.22 -18.11
C LEU A 398 7.06 5.49 -18.27
N GLN A 399 7.65 5.09 -17.14
CA GLN A 399 8.90 4.34 -17.11
C GLN A 399 8.78 2.98 -17.81
N TRP A 400 7.59 2.36 -17.76
CA TRP A 400 7.31 1.09 -18.46
C TRP A 400 7.48 1.22 -19.98
N HIS A 401 7.08 2.34 -20.58
CA HIS A 401 7.18 2.57 -22.02
C HIS A 401 8.62 2.35 -22.50
N SER A 402 9.57 3.06 -21.89
CA SER A 402 10.98 2.93 -22.21
C SER A 402 11.55 1.56 -21.82
N ALA A 403 11.21 1.08 -20.62
CA ALA A 403 11.75 -0.18 -20.10
C ALA A 403 11.36 -1.40 -20.95
N ALA A 404 10.10 -1.45 -21.41
CA ALA A 404 9.57 -2.54 -22.24
C ALA A 404 9.86 -2.38 -23.74
N GLY A 405 10.61 -1.36 -24.16
CA GLY A 405 11.09 -1.21 -25.54
C GLY A 405 10.13 -0.51 -26.50
N TRP A 406 9.15 0.26 -26.00
CA TRP A 406 8.21 1.00 -26.85
C TRP A 406 8.85 2.21 -27.57
N ASP A 407 9.92 2.80 -27.04
CA ASP A 407 10.63 3.93 -27.65
C ASP A 407 11.14 3.64 -29.08
N GLY A 408 11.40 2.37 -29.39
CA GLY A 408 11.96 1.95 -30.68
C GLY A 408 10.95 1.68 -31.79
N VAL A 409 9.64 1.64 -31.50
CA VAL A 409 8.65 1.01 -32.40
C VAL A 409 7.70 1.97 -33.13
N GLY A 410 7.97 3.27 -33.13
CA GLY A 410 7.29 4.25 -34.01
C GLY A 410 5.77 4.42 -33.78
N ARG A 411 5.22 3.82 -32.71
CA ARG A 411 3.81 3.92 -32.30
C ARG A 411 3.64 4.80 -31.07
#